data_AF-A0ABD0PWX5-F1
#
_entry.id   AF-A0ABD0PWX5-F1
#
_cell.length_a   1.000
_cell.length_b   1.000
_cell.length_c   1.000
_cell.angle_alpha   90.00
_cell.angle_beta   90.00
_cell.angle_gamma   90.00
#
_symmetry.space_group_name_H-M   'P 1'
#
loop_
_entity.id
_entity.type
_entity.pdbx_description
1 polymer ?
#
loop_
_entity_poly.entity_id
_entity_poly.type
_entity_poly.pdbx_seq_one_letter_code
_entity_poly.pdbx_strand_id
1 'polypeptide(L)' 'PEENIATMKHGAVVVKGEMKSALLDGDTQNYDLDHGFSRHPIEEEGRAAGIQVRLGQPSILNHIRLLLWDKDS' A
#
# COMPACT_ATOMS: atom_id res chain seq x y z
N PRO A 1 -18.24 -0.41 3.97
CA PRO A 1 -17.21 -1.21 3.26
C PRO A 1 -17.16 -2.60 3.90
N GLU A 2 -17.74 -3.59 3.23
CA GLU A 2 -18.10 -4.86 3.86
C GLU A 2 -16.87 -5.71 4.24
N GLU A 3 -15.75 -5.60 3.51
CA GLU A 3 -14.49 -6.27 3.85
C GLU A 3 -13.28 -5.64 3.13
N ASN A 4 -12.11 -5.60 3.77
CA ASN A 4 -10.85 -5.21 3.11
C ASN A 4 -10.06 -6.45 2.67
N ILE A 5 -10.17 -6.79 1.38
CA ILE A 5 -9.45 -7.90 0.76
C ILE A 5 -7.98 -7.57 0.41
N ALA A 6 -7.56 -6.31 0.53
CA ALA A 6 -6.18 -5.89 0.38
C ALA A 6 -5.44 -6.00 1.73
N THR A 7 -5.43 -7.21 2.32
CA THR A 7 -4.73 -7.51 3.57
C THR A 7 -3.98 -8.83 3.46
N MET A 8 -2.92 -9.00 4.25
CA MET A 8 -2.12 -10.25 4.25
C MET A 8 -2.98 -11.49 4.56
N LYS A 9 -4.00 -11.34 5.43
CA LYS A 9 -4.96 -12.40 5.76
C LYS A 9 -5.68 -12.97 4.53
N HIS A 10 -5.91 -12.14 3.51
CA HIS A 10 -6.57 -12.52 2.26
C HIS A 10 -5.58 -12.86 1.14
N GLY A 11 -4.30 -13.07 1.47
CA GLY A 11 -3.26 -13.38 0.49
C GLY A 11 -2.86 -12.21 -0.39
N ALA A 12 -3.25 -10.98 -0.05
CA ALA A 12 -2.77 -9.80 -0.76
C ALA A 12 -1.30 -9.54 -0.45
N VAL A 13 -0.54 -9.11 -1.45
CA VAL A 13 0.90 -8.87 -1.34
C VAL A 13 1.31 -7.60 -2.07
N VAL A 14 2.27 -6.87 -1.49
CA VAL A 14 2.95 -5.77 -2.18
C VAL A 14 4.06 -6.35 -3.04
N VAL A 15 3.93 -6.25 -4.35
CA VAL A 15 4.92 -6.78 -5.32
C VAL A 15 6.01 -5.75 -5.62
N LYS A 16 5.68 -4.46 -5.70
CA LYS A 16 6.63 -3.35 -5.93
C LYS A 16 6.42 -2.21 -4.94
N GLY A 17 7.50 -1.48 -4.65
CA GLY A 17 7.58 -0.47 -3.60
C GLY A 17 8.57 -0.86 -2.50
N GLU A 18 8.91 0.11 -1.67
CA GLU A 18 9.78 -0.02 -0.49
C GLU A 18 8.92 -0.11 0.78
N MET A 19 9.47 -0.71 1.84
CA MET A 19 8.79 -0.92 3.13
C MET A 19 7.42 -1.63 3.00
N LYS A 20 7.40 -2.68 2.17
CA LYS A 20 6.23 -3.45 1.71
C LYS A 20 5.31 -4.00 2.81
N SER A 21 5.86 -4.29 3.99
CA SER A 21 5.10 -4.91 5.08
C SER A 21 4.04 -3.97 5.67
N ALA A 22 4.27 -2.66 5.62
CA ALA A 22 3.42 -1.67 6.27
C ALA A 22 2.11 -1.37 5.51
N LEU A 23 2.04 -1.61 4.20
CA LEU A 23 0.87 -1.21 3.41
C LEU A 23 -0.39 -2.03 3.71
N LEU A 24 -0.23 -3.31 4.08
CA LEU A 24 -1.30 -4.30 4.14
C LEU A 24 -1.43 -4.96 5.52
N ASP A 25 -0.75 -4.44 6.55
CA ASP A 25 -0.80 -4.94 7.93
C ASP A 25 -2.06 -4.50 8.69
N GLY A 26 -2.75 -3.48 8.18
CA GLY A 26 -3.98 -2.94 8.75
C GLY A 26 -3.74 -1.91 9.85
N ASP A 27 -2.50 -1.55 10.14
CA ASP A 27 -2.18 -0.47 11.05
C ASP A 27 -2.40 0.88 10.35
N THR A 28 -3.26 1.70 10.92
CA THR A 28 -3.55 3.05 10.42
C THR A 28 -3.29 4.13 11.47
N GLN A 29 -2.67 3.76 12.59
CA GLN A 29 -2.49 4.62 13.76
C GLN A 29 -1.02 4.72 14.19
N ASN A 30 -0.23 3.65 14.03
CA ASN A 30 1.16 3.59 14.48
C ASN A 30 2.14 3.70 13.31
N TYR A 31 2.26 4.90 12.77
CA TYR A 31 3.19 5.22 11.70
C TYR A 31 3.90 6.56 11.98
N ASP A 32 5.18 6.64 11.63
CA ASP A 32 6.02 7.83 11.79
C ASP A 32 7.00 8.01 10.61
N LEU A 33 7.96 8.92 10.74
CA LEU A 33 8.93 9.23 9.68
C LEU A 33 9.84 8.04 9.32
N ASP A 34 9.99 7.07 10.22
CA ASP A 34 10.92 5.94 10.08
C ASP A 34 10.20 4.61 9.81
N HIS A 35 8.93 4.47 10.22
CA HIS A 35 8.19 3.21 10.08
C HIS A 35 6.68 3.37 9.82
N GLY A 36 6.03 2.26 9.44
CA GLY A 36 4.56 2.22 9.28
C GLY A 36 4.06 2.82 7.96
N PHE A 37 4.93 2.99 6.96
CA PHE A 37 4.53 3.43 5.62
C PHE A 37 5.23 2.63 4.52
N SER A 38 4.64 2.62 3.33
CA SER A 38 5.28 2.14 2.10
C SER A 38 5.50 3.32 1.15
N ARG A 39 6.62 3.30 0.44
CA ARG A 39 7.00 4.38 -0.48
C ARG A 39 7.50 3.86 -1.81
N HIS A 40 7.55 4.75 -2.80
CA HIS A 40 8.17 4.51 -4.09
C HIS A 40 8.78 5.82 -4.59
N PRO A 41 10.07 5.86 -4.95
CA PRO A 41 10.71 7.07 -5.47
C PRO A 41 10.09 7.46 -6.82
N ILE A 42 9.87 8.76 -7.04
CA ILE A 42 9.41 9.24 -8.36
C ILE A 42 10.65 9.27 -9.28
N GLU A 43 10.65 8.43 -10.32
CA GLU A 43 11.74 8.36 -11.30
C GLU A 43 11.37 9.14 -12.58
N GLU A 44 12.32 9.84 -13.19
CA GLU A 44 12.08 10.75 -14.33
C GLU A 44 11.75 10.06 -15.67
N GLU A 45 11.82 8.74 -15.75
CA GLU A 45 11.48 7.99 -16.94
C GLU A 45 10.40 6.98 -16.60
N GLY A 46 9.37 6.86 -17.46
CA GLY A 46 8.17 6.02 -17.32
C GLY A 46 8.39 4.50 -17.13
N ARG A 47 9.58 4.09 -16.70
CA ARG A 47 9.92 2.78 -16.14
C ARG A 47 9.56 2.63 -14.66
N ALA A 48 9.23 3.74 -13.97
CA ALA A 48 8.87 3.71 -12.55
C ALA A 48 7.58 2.91 -12.34
N ALA A 49 7.74 1.68 -11.87
CA ALA A 49 6.63 0.82 -11.53
C ALA A 49 6.31 1.08 -10.06
N GLY A 50 5.37 1.99 -9.82
CA GLY A 50 4.94 2.49 -8.50
C GLY A 50 4.65 1.44 -7.43
N ILE A 51 3.93 1.83 -6.38
CA ILE A 51 3.45 0.84 -5.41
C ILE A 51 2.47 -0.10 -6.12
N GLN A 52 2.78 -1.39 -6.16
CA GLN A 52 1.93 -2.41 -6.80
C GLN A 52 1.46 -3.42 -5.76
N VAL A 53 0.15 -3.57 -5.63
CA VAL A 53 -0.51 -4.55 -4.76
C VAL A 53 -1.20 -5.59 -5.62
N ARG A 54 -0.95 -6.86 -5.35
CA ARG A 54 -1.67 -7.99 -5.93
C ARG A 54 -2.60 -8.56 -4.88
N LEU A 55 -3.89 -8.65 -5.21
CA LEU A 55 -4.89 -9.31 -4.36
C LEU A 55 -4.71 -10.83 -4.41
N GLY A 56 -5.20 -11.54 -3.40
CA GLY A 56 -5.10 -13.01 -3.35
C GLY A 56 -5.89 -13.73 -4.45
N GLN A 57 -6.90 -13.07 -5.02
CA GLN A 57 -7.73 -13.59 -6.11
C GLN A 57 -8.29 -12.44 -6.96
N PRO A 58 -8.73 -12.69 -8.21
CA PRO A 58 -9.49 -11.71 -8.98
C PRO A 58 -10.72 -11.24 -8.20
N SER A 59 -10.96 -9.93 -8.17
CA SER A 59 -12.05 -9.34 -7.38
C SER A 59 -12.55 -8.05 -8.02
N ILE A 60 -13.84 -7.76 -7.83
CA ILE A 60 -14.43 -6.47 -8.19
C ILE A 60 -14.25 -5.54 -6.98
N LEU A 61 -13.60 -4.41 -7.19
CA LEU A 61 -13.35 -3.43 -6.13
C LEU A 61 -14.44 -2.35 -6.14
N ASN A 62 -15.14 -2.20 -5.03
CA ASN A 62 -16.17 -1.17 -4.88
C ASN A 62 -15.56 0.17 -4.42
N HIS A 63 -14.54 0.14 -3.56
CA HIS A 63 -13.91 1.33 -2.99
C HIS A 63 -12.42 1.08 -2.73
N ILE A 64 -11.60 2.12 -2.92
CA ILE A 64 -10.20 2.17 -2.50
C ILE A 64 -10.05 3.33 -1.52
N ARG A 65 -9.38 3.10 -0.39
CA ARG A 65 -9.05 4.12 0.60
C ARG A 65 -7.54 4.10 0.81
N LEU A 66 -6.92 5.26 0.74
CA LEU A 66 -5.48 5.43 0.91
C LEU A 66 -5.26 6.41 2.05
N LEU A 67 -4.42 6.01 3.00
CA LEU A 67 -3.83 6.92 3.96
C LEU A 67 -2.55 7.45 3.31
N LEU A 68 -2.53 8.74 2.99
CA LEU A 68 -1.37 9.38 2.39
C LEU A 68 -0.60 10.09 3.49
N TRP A 69 0.73 9.96 3.45
CA TRP A 69 1.61 10.76 4.27
C TRP A 69 1.67 12.17 3.69
N ASP A 70 1.29 13.17 4.47
CA ASP A 70 1.46 14.56 4.05
C ASP A 70 2.88 15.00 4.40
N LYS A 71 3.55 15.70 3.48
CA LYS A 71 4.91 16.18 3.73
C LYS A 71 4.83 17.25 4.82
N ASP A 72 5.58 17.08 5.91
CA ASP A 72 5.80 18.17 6.86
C ASP A 72 6.36 19.38 6.10
N SER A 73 5.68 20.52 6.25
CA SER A 73 5.96 21.77 5.55
C SER A 73 7.38 22.27 5.80
#